data_AF-A0A2I0KSN8-F1
#
_entry.id   AF-A0A2I0KSN8-F1
#
_cell.length_a   1.000
_cell.length_b   1.000
_cell.length_c   1.000
_cell.angle_alpha   90.00
_cell.angle_beta   90.00
_cell.angle_gamma   90.00
#
_symmetry.space_group_name_H-M   'P 1'
#
loop_
_entity.id
_entity.type
_entity.pdbx_description
1 polymer ?
#
loop_
_entity_poly.entity_id
_entity_poly.type
_entity_poly.pdbx_seq_one_letter_code
_entity_poly.pdbx_strand_id
1 'polypeptide(L)'
;MVKAGQSENLEFKWGKKKGVGGKNKEVQFYESYSFDGVDYALYDSVYLYEEEEPEPFIGKLIKIWENANKTKRVKILWFFRPCEIQNYLGAEEVPENELFLASGEGVGLANVNPLEAIAGKCNVTCISKDERNPQPSDKELHMADFIFYRSFDVGQLKISDKINEKVAGIEGIVYFFFFCF
;
A
#
# COMPACT_ATOMS: atom_id res chain seq x y z
N MET A 1 -1.73 -39.04 15.68
CA MET A 1 -2.43 -38.01 16.49
C MET A 1 -1.51 -36.81 16.60
N VAL A 2 -1.70 -35.79 15.75
CA VAL A 2 -0.96 -34.53 15.85
C VAL A 2 -1.95 -33.52 16.43
N LYS A 3 -1.55 -32.87 17.53
CA LYS A 3 -2.37 -31.91 18.27
C LYS A 3 -2.81 -30.78 17.35
N ALA A 4 -4.11 -30.51 17.35
CA ALA A 4 -4.69 -29.30 16.78
C ALA A 4 -4.01 -28.08 17.41
N GLY A 5 -3.45 -27.22 16.56
CA GLY A 5 -2.82 -25.96 16.97
C GLY A 5 -3.82 -25.11 17.74
N GLN A 6 -3.36 -24.53 18.84
CA GLN A 6 -4.11 -23.51 19.57
C GLN A 6 -4.40 -22.37 18.60
N SER A 7 -5.67 -22.11 18.33
CA SER A 7 -6.13 -20.89 17.68
C SER A 7 -5.72 -19.73 18.57
N GLU A 8 -4.58 -19.10 18.29
CA GLU A 8 -4.26 -17.79 18.85
C GLU A 8 -5.42 -16.86 18.50
N ASN A 9 -6.06 -16.30 19.53
CA ASN A 9 -7.28 -15.53 19.37
C ASN A 9 -6.87 -14.12 18.92
N LEU A 10 -6.58 -13.96 17.63
CA LEU A 10 -6.06 -12.72 17.04
C LEU A 10 -6.97 -11.54 17.41
N GLU A 11 -6.41 -10.56 18.12
CA GLU A 11 -7.17 -9.42 18.63
C GLU A 11 -7.36 -8.37 17.53
N PHE A 12 -8.62 -8.06 17.19
CA PHE A 12 -8.94 -7.02 16.21
C PHE A 12 -9.73 -5.88 16.84
N LYS A 13 -9.36 -4.64 16.54
CA LYS A 13 -10.09 -3.43 16.94
C LYS A 13 -10.16 -2.42 15.81
N TRP A 14 -11.33 -1.82 15.60
CA TRP A 14 -11.44 -0.66 14.73
C TRP A 14 -10.89 0.58 15.42
N GLY A 15 -10.15 1.39 14.67
CA GLY A 15 -9.65 2.69 15.10
C GLY A 15 -10.60 3.83 14.74
N LYS A 16 -10.04 4.95 14.27
CA LYS A 16 -10.80 6.18 14.01
C LYS A 16 -11.78 6.00 12.85
N LYS A 17 -13.05 6.39 13.06
CA LYS A 17 -14.07 6.39 12.01
C LYS A 17 -13.85 7.56 11.05
N LYS A 18 -13.97 7.29 9.75
CA LYS A 18 -13.86 8.30 8.68
C LYS A 18 -15.23 8.80 8.20
N GLY A 19 -16.20 7.89 8.05
CA GLY A 19 -17.54 8.22 7.54
C GLY A 19 -18.33 6.98 7.13
N VAL A 20 -19.58 7.16 6.71
CA VAL A 20 -20.46 6.07 6.25
C VAL A 20 -20.58 6.07 4.73
N GLY A 21 -20.95 4.94 4.14
CA GLY A 21 -21.22 4.83 2.71
C GLY A 21 -22.38 5.70 2.28
N GLY A 22 -22.23 6.31 1.09
CA GLY A 22 -23.20 7.28 0.56
C GLY A 22 -24.60 6.67 0.38
N LYS A 23 -24.75 5.76 -0.59
CA LYS A 23 -26.03 5.06 -0.84
C LYS A 23 -26.26 3.90 0.13
N ASN A 24 -25.20 3.25 0.59
CA ASN A 24 -25.27 2.18 1.57
C ASN A 24 -24.69 2.64 2.92
N LYS A 25 -25.58 3.06 3.81
CA LYS A 25 -25.22 3.57 5.14
C LYS A 25 -24.69 2.49 6.10
N GLU A 26 -24.82 1.22 5.73
CA GLU A 26 -24.31 0.08 6.52
C GLU A 26 -22.81 -0.15 6.27
N VAL A 27 -22.23 0.47 5.25
CA VAL A 27 -20.78 0.48 5.03
C VAL A 27 -20.17 1.56 5.92
N GLN A 28 -19.23 1.19 6.77
CA GLN A 28 -18.50 2.11 7.64
C GLN A 28 -17.03 2.19 7.21
N PHE A 29 -16.57 3.39 6.89
CA PHE A 29 -15.16 3.68 6.59
C PHE A 29 -14.40 4.06 7.85
N TYR A 30 -13.14 3.66 7.88
CA TYR A 30 -12.20 3.91 8.96
C TYR A 30 -10.92 4.55 8.42
N GLU A 31 -10.22 5.26 9.29
CA GLU A 31 -8.87 5.76 9.06
C GLU A 31 -7.82 4.80 9.61
N SER A 32 -8.18 3.95 10.57
CA SER A 32 -7.25 3.02 11.20
C SER A 32 -7.93 1.79 11.81
N TYR A 33 -7.13 0.77 12.11
CA TYR A 33 -7.49 -0.42 12.89
C TYR A 33 -6.25 -0.96 13.61
N SER A 34 -6.46 -1.80 14.63
CA SER A 34 -5.40 -2.56 15.29
C SER A 34 -5.65 -4.04 15.05
N PHE A 35 -4.60 -4.79 14.72
CA PHE A 35 -4.63 -6.23 14.56
C PHE A 35 -3.43 -6.84 15.25
N ASP A 36 -3.69 -7.70 16.23
CA ASP A 36 -2.70 -8.39 17.04
C ASP A 36 -1.65 -7.44 17.65
N GLY A 37 -2.13 -6.35 18.25
CA GLY A 37 -1.28 -5.33 18.88
C GLY A 37 -0.57 -4.37 17.92
N VAL A 38 -0.70 -4.56 16.61
CA VAL A 38 -0.13 -3.65 15.60
C VAL A 38 -1.21 -2.69 15.09
N ASP A 39 -0.94 -1.39 15.15
CA ASP A 39 -1.82 -0.35 14.62
C ASP A 39 -1.53 -0.11 13.14
N TYR A 40 -2.58 -0.05 12.34
CA TYR A 40 -2.56 0.26 10.91
C TYR A 40 -3.44 1.48 10.64
N ALA A 41 -2.96 2.40 9.82
CA ALA A 41 -3.65 3.59 9.39
C ALA A 41 -3.66 3.70 7.86
N LEU A 42 -4.52 4.58 7.34
CA LEU A 42 -4.43 4.98 5.95
C LEU A 42 -3.02 5.50 5.65
N TYR A 43 -2.55 5.12 4.47
CA TYR A 43 -1.27 5.47 3.87
C TYR A 43 -0.04 4.75 4.42
N ASP A 44 -0.22 3.86 5.41
CA ASP A 44 0.80 2.88 5.75
C ASP A 44 1.11 1.98 4.55
N SER A 45 2.40 1.66 4.39
CA SER A 45 2.85 0.65 3.43
C SER A 45 2.84 -0.72 4.11
N VAL A 46 2.41 -1.73 3.37
CA VAL A 46 2.08 -3.06 3.88
C VAL A 46 2.53 -4.14 2.92
N TYR A 47 2.88 -5.28 3.48
CA TYR A 47 3.06 -6.53 2.75
C TYR A 47 1.72 -7.24 2.59
N LEU A 48 1.51 -7.87 1.43
CA LEU A 48 0.40 -8.79 1.18
C LEU A 48 0.98 -10.12 0.70
N TYR A 49 0.66 -11.20 1.42
CA TYR A 49 1.04 -12.55 1.01
C TYR A 49 -0.03 -13.15 0.10
N GLU A 50 0.42 -13.83 -0.95
CA GLU A 50 -0.37 -14.71 -1.79
C GLU A 50 0.32 -16.08 -1.80
N GLU A 51 -0.44 -17.17 -1.61
CA GLU A 51 0.13 -18.51 -1.38
C GLU A 51 1.00 -19.02 -2.53
N GLU A 52 0.77 -18.52 -3.75
CA GLU A 52 1.46 -18.94 -4.97
C GLU A 52 2.72 -18.11 -5.27
N GLU A 53 2.95 -17.02 -4.53
CA GLU A 53 4.05 -16.09 -4.79
C GLU A 53 5.17 -16.24 -3.75
N PRO A 54 6.44 -16.33 -4.17
CA PRO A 54 7.57 -16.53 -3.26
C PRO A 54 7.87 -15.29 -2.42
N GLU A 55 7.55 -14.10 -2.94
CA GLU A 55 7.74 -12.82 -2.25
C GLU A 55 6.40 -12.12 -2.03
N PRO A 56 6.21 -11.45 -0.89
CA PRO A 56 5.00 -10.66 -0.67
C PRO A 56 4.97 -9.46 -1.61
N PHE A 57 3.77 -9.14 -2.08
CA PHE A 57 3.49 -7.87 -2.74
C PHE A 57 3.56 -6.72 -1.76
N ILE A 58 3.90 -5.54 -2.26
CA ILE A 58 4.01 -4.33 -1.46
C ILE A 58 2.99 -3.31 -1.96
N GLY A 59 2.23 -2.73 -1.04
CA GLY A 59 1.24 -1.73 -1.39
C GLY A 59 0.98 -0.73 -0.27
N LYS A 60 0.22 0.31 -0.59
CA LYS A 60 -0.20 1.34 0.35
C LYS A 60 -1.69 1.22 0.66
N LEU A 61 -2.05 1.30 1.94
CA LEU A 61 -3.43 1.27 2.41
C LEU A 61 -4.15 2.59 2.06
N ILE A 62 -5.03 2.58 1.05
CA ILE A 62 -5.69 3.81 0.59
C ILE A 62 -7.17 3.89 0.99
N LYS A 63 -7.75 2.79 1.47
CA LYS A 63 -9.13 2.76 1.98
C LYS A 63 -9.32 1.60 2.94
N ILE A 64 -10.06 1.82 4.03
CA ILE A 64 -10.36 0.80 5.05
C ILE A 64 -11.85 0.87 5.37
N TRP A 65 -12.55 -0.28 5.36
CA TRP A 65 -13.97 -0.30 5.69
C TRP A 65 -14.49 -1.66 6.17
N GLU A 66 -15.65 -1.61 6.82
CA GLU A 66 -16.50 -2.74 7.16
C GLU A 66 -17.76 -2.71 6.28
N ASN A 67 -18.13 -3.85 5.71
CA ASN A 67 -19.40 -4.03 5.00
C ASN A 67 -20.54 -4.39 5.96
N ALA A 68 -21.79 -4.31 5.48
CA ALA A 68 -22.98 -4.70 6.25
C ALA A 68 -22.89 -6.12 6.84
N ASN A 69 -22.34 -7.06 6.07
CA ASN A 69 -22.13 -8.46 6.47
C ASN A 69 -20.92 -8.66 7.40
N LYS A 70 -20.36 -7.58 7.98
CA LYS A 70 -19.20 -7.59 8.89
C LYS A 70 -17.88 -8.04 8.28
N THR A 71 -17.84 -8.23 6.95
CA THR A 71 -16.56 -8.45 6.25
C THR A 71 -15.74 -7.16 6.26
N LYS A 72 -14.46 -7.32 6.56
CA LYS A 72 -13.47 -6.23 6.59
C LYS A 72 -12.74 -6.18 5.27
N ARG A 73 -12.50 -4.98 4.77
CA ARG A 73 -11.89 -4.77 3.46
C ARG A 73 -10.93 -3.60 3.49
N VAL A 74 -9.88 -3.75 2.69
CA VAL A 74 -8.92 -2.70 2.42
C VAL A 74 -8.80 -2.51 0.91
N LYS A 75 -8.47 -1.29 0.48
CA LYS A 75 -8.06 -1.01 -0.90
C LYS A 75 -6.59 -0.68 -0.88
N ILE A 76 -5.83 -1.38 -1.70
CA ILE A 76 -4.38 -1.25 -1.80
C ILE A 76 -4.04 -0.55 -3.10
N LEU A 77 -3.19 0.47 -3.05
CA LEU A 77 -2.47 0.98 -4.21
C LEU A 77 -1.13 0.25 -4.29
N TRP A 78 -0.80 -0.30 -5.45
CA TRP A 78 0.35 -1.18 -5.57
C TRP A 78 1.66 -0.45 -5.80
N PHE A 79 2.74 -1.11 -5.38
CA PHE A 79 4.09 -0.89 -5.87
C PHE A 79 4.50 -2.09 -6.72
N PHE A 80 5.39 -1.86 -7.67
CA PHE A 80 6.09 -2.92 -8.41
C PHE A 80 7.56 -2.93 -8.05
N ARG A 81 8.12 -4.12 -7.87
CA ARG A 81 9.56 -4.39 -7.83
C ARG A 81 10.14 -4.37 -9.24
N PRO A 82 11.46 -4.21 -9.39
CA PRO A 82 12.09 -4.22 -10.71
C PRO A 82 11.85 -5.53 -11.47
N CYS A 83 11.85 -6.68 -10.76
CA CYS A 83 11.60 -8.00 -11.36
C CYS A 83 10.18 -8.13 -11.94
N GLU A 84 9.18 -7.45 -11.38
CA GLU A 84 7.78 -7.50 -11.85
C GLU A 84 7.57 -6.72 -13.16
N ILE A 85 8.42 -5.71 -13.43
CA ILE A 85 8.32 -4.84 -14.60
C ILE A 85 9.56 -4.91 -15.50
N GLN A 86 10.35 -5.97 -15.39
CA GLN A 86 11.66 -6.09 -16.05
C GLN A 86 11.62 -5.80 -17.56
N ASN A 87 10.55 -6.23 -18.24
CA ASN A 87 10.35 -6.02 -19.67
C ASN A 87 10.22 -4.54 -20.07
N TYR A 88 9.97 -3.65 -19.10
CA TYR A 88 9.76 -2.21 -19.29
C TYR A 88 10.92 -1.34 -18.77
N LEU A 89 11.89 -1.93 -18.06
CA LEU A 89 13.09 -1.24 -17.55
C LEU A 89 14.16 -1.02 -18.62
N GLY A 90 14.09 -1.75 -19.74
CA GLY A 90 15.12 -1.69 -20.79
C GLY A 90 16.46 -2.23 -20.29
N ALA A 91 17.53 -1.44 -20.46
CA ALA A 91 18.89 -1.80 -20.04
C ALA A 91 19.33 -1.11 -18.74
N GLU A 92 18.39 -0.50 -18.01
CA GLU A 92 18.69 0.21 -16.77
C GLU A 92 18.94 -0.78 -15.62
N GLU A 93 20.06 -0.61 -14.92
CA GLU A 93 20.30 -1.29 -13.64
C GLU A 93 19.58 -0.54 -12.53
N VAL A 94 18.65 -1.21 -11.87
CA VAL A 94 17.77 -0.64 -10.84
C VAL A 94 18.09 -1.30 -9.48
N PRO A 95 18.24 -0.53 -8.39
CA PRO A 95 18.44 -1.09 -7.06
C PRO A 95 17.32 -2.08 -6.68
N GLU A 96 17.67 -3.18 -6.02
CA GLU A 96 16.70 -4.21 -5.61
C GLU A 96 15.64 -3.67 -4.63
N ASN A 97 15.98 -2.65 -3.84
CA ASN A 97 15.08 -2.01 -2.90
C ASN A 97 14.33 -0.79 -3.50
N GLU A 98 14.50 -0.49 -4.78
CA GLU A 98 13.65 0.47 -5.49
C GLU A 98 12.31 -0.16 -5.84
N LEU A 99 11.25 0.59 -5.57
CA LEU A 99 9.89 0.28 -5.97
C LEU A 99 9.37 1.33 -6.96
N PHE A 100 8.37 0.93 -7.75
CA PHE A 100 7.67 1.78 -8.70
C PHE A 100 6.23 1.94 -8.25
N LEU A 101 5.81 3.16 -7.95
CA LEU A 101 4.42 3.43 -7.58
C LEU A 101 3.49 3.16 -8.77
N ALA A 102 2.47 2.32 -8.61
CA ALA A 102 1.49 2.09 -9.67
C ALA A 102 0.74 3.40 -10.01
N SER A 103 0.62 3.72 -11.30
CA SER A 103 -0.10 4.90 -11.79
C SER A 103 -0.93 4.58 -13.03
N GLY A 104 -1.60 5.58 -13.60
CA GLY A 104 -2.51 5.40 -14.74
C GLY A 104 -3.85 4.78 -14.35
N GLU A 105 -4.42 3.98 -15.26
CA GLU A 105 -5.69 3.27 -15.09
C GLU A 105 -5.56 1.83 -15.64
N GLY A 106 -6.02 0.84 -14.87
CA GLY A 106 -6.00 -0.55 -15.31
C GLY A 106 -5.76 -1.56 -14.19
N VAL A 107 -5.61 -2.82 -14.59
CA VAL A 107 -5.19 -3.91 -13.70
C VAL A 107 -3.78 -3.63 -13.20
N GLY A 108 -3.52 -3.90 -11.91
CA GLY A 108 -2.25 -3.59 -11.26
C GLY A 108 -2.18 -2.20 -10.63
N LEU A 109 -3.16 -1.32 -10.85
CA LEU A 109 -3.20 -0.02 -10.16
C LEU A 109 -3.53 -0.18 -8.68
N ALA A 110 -4.76 -0.63 -8.40
CA ALA A 110 -5.27 -0.78 -7.05
C ALA A 110 -6.39 -1.79 -7.01
N ASN A 111 -6.43 -2.65 -5.98
CA ASN A 111 -7.46 -3.66 -5.81
C ASN A 111 -8.03 -3.65 -4.38
N VAL A 112 -9.13 -4.37 -4.20
CA VAL A 112 -9.79 -4.56 -2.90
C VAL A 112 -9.43 -5.94 -2.38
N ASN A 113 -8.89 -5.99 -1.17
CA ASN A 113 -8.48 -7.23 -0.51
C ASN A 113 -9.24 -7.42 0.82
N PRO A 114 -9.38 -8.66 1.31
CA PRO A 114 -9.65 -8.91 2.72
C PRO A 114 -8.62 -8.19 3.59
N LEU A 115 -9.03 -7.70 4.76
CA LEU A 115 -8.10 -7.07 5.69
C LEU A 115 -7.06 -8.08 6.19
N GLU A 116 -7.49 -9.33 6.32
CA GLU A 116 -6.70 -10.47 6.77
C GLU A 116 -5.60 -10.87 5.78
N ALA A 117 -5.60 -10.34 4.55
CA ALA A 117 -4.52 -10.54 3.58
C ALA A 117 -3.28 -9.66 3.88
N ILE A 118 -3.39 -8.70 4.80
CA ILE A 118 -2.26 -7.88 5.25
C ILE A 118 -1.34 -8.73 6.12
N ALA A 119 -0.09 -8.88 5.69
CA ALA A 119 0.93 -9.67 6.34
C ALA A 119 1.74 -8.90 7.39
N GLY A 120 1.72 -7.58 7.32
CA GLY A 120 2.52 -6.71 8.17
C GLY A 120 2.80 -5.37 7.52
N LYS A 121 3.47 -4.48 8.25
CA LYS A 121 3.95 -3.19 7.75
C LYS A 121 5.32 -3.31 7.10
N CYS A 122 5.58 -2.38 6.18
CA CYS A 122 6.91 -2.07 5.69
C CYS A 122 7.10 -0.55 5.60
N ASN A 123 8.35 -0.12 5.61
CA ASN A 123 8.73 1.28 5.46
C ASN A 123 9.14 1.54 4.01
N VAL A 124 8.29 2.26 3.28
CA VAL A 124 8.56 2.68 1.90
C VAL A 124 8.71 4.19 1.86
N THR A 125 9.92 4.67 1.59
CA THR A 125 10.26 6.10 1.63
C THR A 125 10.28 6.71 0.24
N CYS A 126 9.62 7.85 0.06
CA CYS A 126 9.71 8.56 -1.21
C CYS A 126 10.98 9.41 -1.28
N ILE A 127 11.76 9.24 -2.34
CA ILE A 127 12.96 10.05 -2.63
C ILE A 127 12.83 10.86 -3.93
N SER A 128 11.60 11.05 -4.41
CA SER A 128 11.35 11.86 -5.60
C SER A 128 11.83 13.29 -5.39
N LYS A 129 12.48 13.86 -6.41
CA LYS A 129 12.94 15.25 -6.46
C LYS A 129 11.81 16.23 -6.79
N ASP A 130 10.57 15.76 -6.84
CA ASP A 130 9.41 16.64 -6.95
C ASP A 130 9.43 17.65 -5.80
N GLU A 131 9.39 18.95 -6.12
CA GLU A 131 9.51 20.04 -5.13
C GLU A 131 8.40 20.01 -4.08
N ARG A 132 7.30 19.32 -4.38
CA ARG A 132 6.17 19.16 -3.48
C ARG A 132 6.41 18.05 -2.43
N ASN A 133 7.46 17.25 -2.60
CA ASN A 133 7.92 16.20 -1.69
C ASN A 133 8.95 16.76 -0.70
N PRO A 134 8.63 16.89 0.60
CA PRO A 134 9.63 16.97 1.65
C PRO A 134 10.69 15.88 1.47
N GLN A 135 11.95 16.28 1.36
CA GLN A 135 13.01 15.29 1.23
C GLN A 135 13.20 14.57 2.57
N PRO A 136 13.30 13.23 2.57
CA PRO A 136 13.50 12.48 3.80
C PRO A 136 14.86 12.81 4.41
N SER A 137 14.93 12.78 5.73
CA SER A 137 16.18 12.82 6.49
C SER A 137 16.99 11.54 6.32
N ASP A 138 18.28 11.61 6.61
CA ASP A 138 19.16 10.43 6.59
C ASP A 138 18.66 9.31 7.50
N LYS A 139 18.00 9.66 8.62
CA LYS A 139 17.41 8.69 9.54
C LYS A 139 16.23 7.96 8.90
N GLU A 140 15.36 8.66 8.20
CA GLU A 140 14.22 8.06 7.50
C GLU A 140 14.69 7.16 6.35
N LEU A 141 15.73 7.57 5.62
CA LEU A 141 16.37 6.74 4.60
C LEU A 141 17.00 5.47 5.20
N HIS A 142 17.64 5.58 6.37
CA HIS A 142 18.23 4.42 7.04
C HIS A 142 17.18 3.42 7.56
N MET A 143 15.99 3.92 7.93
CA MET A 143 14.88 3.09 8.40
C MET A 143 14.00 2.52 7.28
N ALA A 144 14.26 2.91 6.03
CA ALA A 144 13.49 2.48 4.88
C ALA A 144 13.83 1.04 4.51
N ASP A 145 12.80 0.19 4.39
CA ASP A 145 12.94 -1.13 3.77
C ASP A 145 13.07 -0.97 2.24
N PHE A 146 12.31 -0.01 1.69
CA PHE A 146 12.28 0.31 0.28
C PHE A 146 12.24 1.80 0.01
N ILE A 147 12.65 2.18 -1.19
CA ILE A 147 12.56 3.54 -1.70
C ILE A 147 11.74 3.57 -2.98
N PHE A 148 11.15 4.73 -3.29
CA PHE A 148 10.62 4.98 -4.64
C PHE A 148 10.78 6.44 -5.01
N TYR A 149 11.01 6.70 -6.29
CA TYR A 149 10.98 8.06 -6.86
C TYR A 149 10.27 8.14 -8.20
N ARG A 150 9.87 6.99 -8.74
CA ARG A 150 9.20 6.84 -10.03
C ARG A 150 7.87 6.15 -9.86
N SER A 151 7.06 6.28 -10.90
CA SER A 151 5.82 5.53 -11.07
C SER A 151 5.88 4.66 -12.32
N PHE A 152 5.13 3.57 -12.30
CA PHE A 152 4.87 2.73 -13.46
C PHE A 152 3.39 2.86 -13.84
N ASP A 153 3.12 3.46 -15.00
CA ASP A 153 1.77 3.58 -15.54
C ASP A 153 1.32 2.23 -16.09
N VAL A 154 0.34 1.60 -15.43
CA VAL A 154 -0.11 0.25 -15.78
C VAL A 154 -0.95 0.21 -17.07
N GLY A 155 -1.50 1.34 -17.50
CA GLY A 155 -2.28 1.44 -18.72
C GLY A 155 -1.40 1.68 -19.95
N GLN A 156 -0.36 2.50 -19.80
CA GLN A 156 0.60 2.84 -20.86
C GLN A 156 1.86 1.97 -20.84
N LEU A 157 2.07 1.18 -19.77
CA LEU A 157 3.25 0.35 -19.54
C LEU A 157 4.55 1.17 -19.59
N LYS A 158 4.53 2.34 -18.93
CA LYS A 158 5.61 3.33 -19.00
C LYS A 158 6.04 3.81 -17.63
N ILE A 159 7.36 3.89 -17.43
CA ILE A 159 7.98 4.47 -16.24
C ILE A 159 8.06 6.00 -16.36
N SER A 160 7.80 6.70 -15.27
CA SER A 160 7.84 8.16 -15.18
C SER A 160 8.41 8.62 -13.86
N ASP A 161 9.37 9.55 -13.92
CA ASP A 161 9.92 10.26 -12.74
C ASP A 161 8.93 11.28 -12.15
N LYS A 162 7.87 11.61 -12.91
CA LYS A 162 6.80 12.48 -12.43
C LYS A 162 5.72 11.64 -11.77
N ILE A 163 5.41 11.97 -10.52
CA ILE A 163 4.31 11.36 -9.77
C ILE A 163 3.05 12.19 -10.00
N ASN A 164 1.99 11.53 -10.45
CA ASN A 164 0.70 12.18 -10.74
C ASN A 164 0.05 12.71 -9.45
N GLU A 165 -0.62 13.87 -9.55
CA GLU A 165 -1.34 14.50 -8.43
C GLU A 165 -2.53 13.67 -7.93
N LYS A 166 -3.05 12.83 -8.82
CA LYS A 166 -4.18 11.94 -8.59
C LYS A 166 -3.86 10.55 -9.11
N VAL A 167 -4.07 9.56 -8.25
CA VAL A 167 -3.84 8.13 -8.51
C VAL A 167 -4.90 7.36 -7.72
N ALA A 168 -5.50 6.36 -8.37
CA ALA A 168 -6.53 5.50 -7.79
C ALA A 168 -7.73 6.22 -7.13
N GLY A 169 -8.02 7.45 -7.58
CA GLY A 169 -9.10 8.28 -7.08
C GLY A 169 -8.78 9.10 -5.82
N ILE A 170 -7.52 9.13 -5.39
CA ILE A 170 -7.02 9.96 -4.29
C ILE A 170 -6.42 11.23 -4.89
N GLU A 171 -6.95 12.39 -4.52
CA GLU A 171 -6.39 13.69 -4.87
C GLU A 171 -5.38 14.13 -3.83
N GLY A 172 -4.38 14.94 -4.18
CA GLY A 172 -3.43 15.48 -3.21
C GLY A 172 -2.40 14.44 -2.73
N ILE A 173 -2.04 13.48 -3.60
CA ILE A 173 -1.05 12.41 -3.37
C ILE A 173 0.26 12.92 -2.80
N VAL A 174 0.62 14.14 -3.20
CA VAL A 174 1.72 14.89 -2.62
C VAL A 174 1.72 14.84 -1.09
N TYR A 175 0.60 15.04 -0.41
CA TYR A 175 0.59 15.01 1.06
C TYR A 175 0.54 13.59 1.64
N PHE A 176 0.13 12.59 0.85
CA PHE A 176 -0.15 11.24 1.33
C PHE A 176 1.03 10.27 1.19
N PHE A 177 1.95 10.54 0.27
CA PHE A 177 3.12 9.70 0.01
C PHE A 177 4.41 10.28 0.60
N PHE A 178 4.37 11.54 1.02
CA PHE A 178 5.55 12.31 1.41
C PHE A 178 5.60 12.65 2.92
N PHE A 179 4.59 12.25 3.70
CA PHE A 179 4.55 12.40 5.16
C PHE A 179 4.20 11.04 5.78
N CYS A 180 5.20 10.20 6.03
CA CYS A 180 5.09 9.10 6.98
C CYS A 180 5.93 9.48 8.20
N PHE A 181 5.29 9.97 9.27
CA PHE A 181 5.88 10.17 10.59
C PHE A 181 5.07 9.43 11.65
#